data_AF-A0A937CMI6-F1
#
_entry.id   AF-A0A937CMI6-F1
#
_cell.length_a   1.000
_cell.length_b   1.000
_cell.length_c   1.000
_cell.angle_alpha   90.00
_cell.angle_beta   90.00
_cell.angle_gamma   90.00
#
_symmetry.space_group_name_H-M   'P 1'
#
loop_
_entity.id
_entity.type
_entity.pdbx_description
1 polymer ?
#
loop_
_entity_poly.entity_id
_entity_poly.type
_entity_poly.pdbx_seq_one_letter_code
_entity_poly.pdbx_strand_id
1 'polypeptide(L)'
;MSQRREKWPGEWSGNADGWNAQSWAWALDLHRPGATRIFQDEFVFNMRSDALSATHGFHDDRGALSPYGGDRQGAHLSASIDGGQHDTDLLDLVTATHQSLRAPEDHHAARHDRTSHHKPDDGIPMDAPAFAAAKMHNPARSAGLIEQSGKIGIGTWDFDANGTAQEDLGRFNFGWYYNWQPSPLWSPTATGRLAADDSFVPMIWGADDVNRADLRSAKNSSSNYLLGFNEPDNHSQSDMTVAEALKLWPKLMATGKLLGSPATTQDETLGATSWLGKFMSKAEARGYDVDFVTVHYYSDDGNLGDFKNFLRDVYKEYHKPIWVTEWALIDWENPDRYSAREAAKFAEAATQMLDDLSFVKRHAWFGAYEGGDGWNVNTELLDSNGHMTAVGNTFVDLAI
;
A
#
# COMPACT_ATOMS: atom_id res chain seq x y z
N MET A 1 -7.86 -47.65 41.49
CA MET A 1 -6.73 -46.73 41.76
C MET A 1 -5.44 -47.45 41.36
N SER A 2 -4.89 -47.16 40.18
CA SER A 2 -3.54 -47.60 39.81
C SER A 2 -2.94 -46.59 38.83
N GLN A 3 -1.79 -46.03 39.18
CA GLN A 3 -0.91 -45.35 38.24
C GLN A 3 -0.27 -46.38 37.30
N ARG A 4 -0.11 -46.02 36.02
CA ARG A 4 0.92 -46.58 35.14
C ARG A 4 1.27 -45.57 34.05
N ARG A 5 2.57 -45.31 33.90
CA ARG A 5 3.22 -44.60 32.78
C ARG A 5 3.32 -45.52 31.54
N GLU A 6 3.76 -44.91 30.43
CA GLU A 6 4.07 -45.41 29.07
C GLU A 6 2.98 -45.10 28.04
N LYS A 7 3.21 -44.67 26.79
CA LYS A 7 4.38 -44.34 25.95
C LYS A 7 3.83 -43.64 24.69
N TRP A 8 4.65 -42.83 24.02
CA TRP A 8 4.43 -42.32 22.65
C TRP A 8 4.46 -43.46 21.61
N PRO A 9 3.85 -43.29 20.42
CA PRO A 9 4.65 -42.88 19.26
C PRO A 9 3.92 -41.98 18.24
N GLY A 10 4.69 -41.23 17.44
CA GLY A 10 4.19 -40.65 16.19
C GLY A 10 4.99 -39.45 15.66
N GLU A 11 6.26 -39.66 15.30
CA GLU A 11 7.00 -38.74 14.42
C GLU A 11 6.39 -38.80 13.00
N TRP A 12 6.14 -37.64 12.40
CA TRP A 12 6.07 -37.48 10.95
C TRP A 12 7.04 -36.38 10.52
N SER A 13 7.99 -36.78 9.70
CA SER A 13 8.95 -35.97 8.97
C SER A 13 8.24 -35.12 7.92
N GLY A 14 8.29 -33.80 8.06
CA GLY A 14 7.98 -32.85 6.99
C GLY A 14 9.28 -32.27 6.45
N ASN A 15 9.53 -32.51 5.16
CA ASN A 15 10.60 -31.86 4.41
C ASN A 15 10.36 -30.34 4.41
N ALA A 16 11.28 -29.58 4.99
CA ALA A 16 11.40 -28.15 4.81
C ALA A 16 12.36 -27.89 3.65
N ASP A 17 11.85 -27.97 2.42
CA ASP A 17 12.56 -27.51 1.23
C ASP A 17 11.70 -26.42 0.57
N GLY A 18 12.15 -25.17 0.68
CA GLY A 18 11.47 -24.03 0.05
C GLY A 18 11.62 -22.69 0.75
N TRP A 19 12.72 -22.43 1.47
CA TRP A 19 13.10 -21.08 1.88
C TRP A 19 14.42 -20.75 1.19
N ASN A 20 14.39 -19.87 0.19
CA ASN A 20 15.60 -19.30 -0.37
C ASN A 20 16.16 -18.27 0.62
N ALA A 21 17.40 -18.49 1.03
CA ALA A 21 18.12 -17.63 1.94
C ALA A 21 18.51 -16.33 1.23
N GLN A 22 17.69 -15.28 1.33
CA GLN A 22 18.06 -13.92 0.90
C GLN A 22 17.18 -12.80 1.50
N SER A 23 17.07 -12.72 2.83
CA SER A 23 16.58 -11.49 3.51
C SER A 23 16.90 -11.42 5.01
N TRP A 24 18.00 -12.05 5.45
CA TRP A 24 18.54 -11.84 6.81
C TRP A 24 20.03 -11.54 6.76
N ALA A 25 20.39 -10.25 6.68
CA ALA A 25 21.75 -9.79 6.94
C ALA A 25 21.84 -8.28 7.23
N TRP A 26 21.24 -7.77 8.32
CA TRP A 26 21.65 -6.46 8.87
C TRP A 26 21.65 -6.45 10.40
N ALA A 27 22.62 -7.15 10.97
CA ALA A 27 23.07 -6.91 12.34
C ALA A 27 24.51 -7.40 12.49
N LEU A 28 25.49 -6.64 11.96
CA LEU A 28 26.90 -6.57 12.41
C LEU A 28 27.73 -5.82 11.36
N ASP A 29 27.89 -4.50 11.51
CA ASP A 29 29.20 -3.89 11.26
C ASP A 29 29.36 -2.61 12.12
N LEU A 30 29.87 -2.82 13.34
CA LEU A 30 30.53 -1.76 14.10
C LEU A 30 32.01 -1.89 13.81
N HIS A 31 32.58 -0.95 13.05
CA HIS A 31 33.85 -0.23 13.25
C HIS A 31 34.41 0.23 11.91
N ARG A 32 34.45 1.56 11.65
CA ARG A 32 35.64 2.25 11.10
C ARG A 32 35.64 3.76 11.42
N PRO A 33 36.82 4.40 11.50
CA PRO A 33 37.06 5.63 12.25
C PRO A 33 37.08 6.89 11.37
N GLY A 34 36.76 8.04 11.95
CA GLY A 34 37.21 9.35 11.44
C GLY A 34 36.13 10.40 11.23
N ALA A 35 35.73 11.09 12.30
CA ALA A 35 35.35 12.50 12.24
C ALA A 35 35.63 13.13 13.60
N THR A 36 36.70 13.91 13.65
CA THR A 36 37.22 14.54 14.87
C THR A 36 36.62 15.94 15.05
N ARG A 37 36.03 16.17 16.24
CA ARG A 37 35.79 17.45 16.97
C ARG A 37 34.80 18.43 16.32
N ILE A 38 33.97 19.19 17.06
CA ILE A 38 34.18 20.02 18.28
C ILE A 38 32.79 20.11 18.99
N PHE A 39 32.61 19.78 20.28
CA PHE A 39 32.70 20.70 21.44
C PHE A 39 32.70 19.90 22.76
N GLN A 40 33.51 20.35 23.72
CA GLN A 40 33.58 19.95 25.14
C GLN A 40 32.34 20.52 25.86
N ASP A 41 31.76 19.94 26.93
CA ASP A 41 32.36 19.71 28.24
C ASP A 41 31.62 18.61 29.06
N GLU A 42 32.45 17.90 29.83
CA GLU A 42 32.26 17.31 31.17
C GLU A 42 30.92 16.67 31.60
N PHE A 43 30.94 15.37 31.94
CA PHE A 43 30.79 14.91 33.32
C PHE A 43 31.27 13.46 33.48
N VAL A 44 32.18 13.27 34.44
CA VAL A 44 32.78 12.00 34.85
C VAL A 44 31.78 11.22 35.71
N PHE A 45 31.55 9.94 35.40
CA PHE A 45 31.27 8.96 36.46
C PHE A 45 31.88 7.59 36.15
N ASN A 46 32.49 7.08 37.22
CA ASN A 46 33.38 5.96 37.38
C ASN A 46 32.59 4.65 37.48
N MET A 47 32.95 3.58 36.76
CA MET A 47 32.80 2.23 37.31
C MET A 47 33.72 1.20 36.65
N ARG A 48 34.16 0.28 37.51
CA ARG A 48 35.31 -0.61 37.40
C ARG A 48 35.11 -1.74 36.42
N SER A 49 36.21 -2.10 35.77
CA SER A 49 36.48 -3.38 35.14
C SER A 49 36.51 -4.51 36.17
N ASP A 50 35.80 -5.60 35.89
CA ASP A 50 36.19 -6.93 36.36
C ASP A 50 36.28 -7.86 35.15
N ALA A 51 37.47 -8.44 35.03
CA ALA A 51 37.86 -9.40 34.02
C ALA A 51 37.39 -10.80 34.41
N LEU A 52 36.95 -11.60 33.44
CA LEU A 52 37.03 -13.05 33.51
C LEU A 52 37.51 -13.61 32.17
N SER A 53 38.70 -14.19 32.23
CA SER A 53 39.34 -15.01 31.21
C SER A 53 38.66 -16.36 31.08
N ALA A 54 38.53 -16.89 29.86
CA ALA A 54 38.69 -18.32 29.63
C ALA A 54 39.24 -18.55 28.22
N THR A 55 40.29 -19.36 28.19
CA THR A 55 41.21 -19.62 27.10
C THR A 55 40.98 -21.02 26.52
N HIS A 56 41.23 -21.13 25.21
CA HIS A 56 41.79 -22.27 24.46
C HIS A 56 40.92 -23.51 24.13
N GLY A 57 41.07 -23.93 22.86
CA GLY A 57 40.72 -25.27 22.40
C GLY A 57 40.73 -25.42 20.87
N PHE A 58 41.90 -25.27 20.24
CA PHE A 58 42.14 -25.76 18.86
C PHE A 58 42.28 -27.29 18.89
N HIS A 59 41.65 -27.98 17.93
CA HIS A 59 42.11 -29.28 17.46
C HIS A 59 41.82 -29.40 15.96
N ASP A 60 42.90 -29.56 15.20
CA ASP A 60 42.94 -30.03 13.81
C ASP A 60 43.45 -31.47 13.88
N ASP A 61 42.88 -32.39 13.10
CA ASP A 61 43.56 -33.63 12.72
C ASP A 61 42.99 -34.22 11.43
N ARG A 62 43.93 -34.64 10.59
CA ARG A 62 43.76 -35.03 9.18
C ARG A 62 43.65 -36.55 9.00
N GLY A 63 43.04 -36.92 7.86
CA GLY A 63 43.40 -38.11 7.07
C GLY A 63 42.36 -39.24 7.09
N ALA A 64 42.13 -40.02 6.04
CA ALA A 64 42.60 -40.05 4.67
C ALA A 64 41.76 -41.12 3.90
N LEU A 65 41.85 -41.09 2.56
CA LEU A 65 41.68 -42.19 1.58
C LEU A 65 40.35 -42.32 0.80
N SER A 66 40.56 -42.37 -0.52
CA SER A 66 39.69 -42.46 -1.72
C SER A 66 39.59 -43.94 -2.19
N PRO A 67 39.22 -44.34 -3.45
CA PRO A 67 38.41 -43.73 -4.54
C PRO A 67 37.38 -44.69 -5.22
N TYR A 68 36.47 -44.13 -6.02
CA TYR A 68 35.95 -44.63 -7.32
C TYR A 68 35.39 -43.38 -8.03
N GLY A 69 35.64 -43.01 -9.29
CA GLY A 69 36.29 -43.62 -10.44
C GLY A 69 35.46 -43.33 -11.71
N GLY A 70 36.00 -42.55 -12.66
CA GLY A 70 35.52 -42.41 -14.06
C GLY A 70 35.00 -41.02 -14.43
N ASP A 71 35.80 -40.16 -15.09
CA ASP A 71 35.91 -39.99 -16.57
C ASP A 71 34.66 -39.29 -17.17
N ARG A 72 34.70 -38.19 -17.96
CA ARG A 72 35.72 -37.59 -18.85
C ARG A 72 35.22 -36.23 -19.37
N GLN A 73 36.18 -35.33 -19.68
CA GLN A 73 36.21 -34.33 -20.78
C GLN A 73 35.11 -33.24 -20.78
N GLY A 74 35.39 -31.93 -20.85
CA GLY A 74 36.55 -31.20 -21.32
C GLY A 74 36.09 -30.20 -22.40
N ALA A 75 36.13 -28.89 -22.12
CA ALA A 75 36.39 -27.82 -23.08
C ALA A 75 36.30 -26.45 -22.39
N HIS A 76 37.46 -25.85 -22.15
CA HIS A 76 37.62 -24.41 -22.04
C HIS A 76 37.38 -23.77 -23.41
N LEU A 77 36.63 -22.67 -23.46
CA LEU A 77 36.82 -21.62 -24.46
C LEU A 77 36.70 -20.26 -23.78
N SER A 78 37.87 -19.64 -23.61
CA SER A 78 38.10 -18.23 -23.34
C SER A 78 38.39 -17.52 -24.67
N ALA A 79 37.72 -16.40 -24.93
CA ALA A 79 38.10 -15.33 -25.87
C ALA A 79 37.04 -14.22 -25.71
N SER A 80 37.29 -12.93 -25.85
CA SER A 80 38.49 -12.08 -25.92
C SER A 80 37.94 -10.67 -25.76
N ILE A 81 38.58 -9.83 -24.96
CA ILE A 81 38.28 -8.40 -24.87
C ILE A 81 39.11 -7.70 -25.96
N ASP A 82 38.45 -6.94 -26.82
CA ASP A 82 38.98 -5.88 -27.67
C ASP A 82 37.88 -4.79 -27.63
N GLY A 83 38.09 -3.51 -27.30
CA GLY A 83 39.29 -2.70 -27.46
C GLY A 83 39.17 -1.81 -28.69
N GLY A 84 38.29 -0.80 -28.69
CA GLY A 84 38.14 0.11 -29.83
C GLY A 84 37.31 1.37 -29.55
N GLN A 85 38.00 2.46 -29.22
CA GLN A 85 37.50 3.83 -29.27
C GLN A 85 37.31 4.29 -30.72
N HIS A 86 36.27 5.07 -31.01
CA HIS A 86 36.30 6.14 -32.02
C HIS A 86 35.22 7.20 -31.73
N ASP A 87 35.68 8.39 -31.38
CA ASP A 87 34.96 9.67 -31.54
C ASP A 87 34.91 10.06 -33.02
N THR A 88 33.80 10.66 -33.47
CA THR A 88 33.74 12.01 -34.10
C THR A 88 32.34 12.32 -34.68
N ASP A 89 31.73 13.39 -34.16
CA ASP A 89 31.20 14.58 -34.85
C ASP A 89 29.86 14.65 -35.66
N LEU A 90 29.12 15.73 -35.30
CA LEU A 90 28.38 16.72 -36.12
C LEU A 90 26.84 16.68 -36.29
N LEU A 91 26.19 17.57 -35.51
CA LEU A 91 25.23 18.66 -35.80
C LEU A 91 24.45 18.79 -37.15
N ASP A 92 23.26 19.40 -36.97
CA ASP A 92 22.36 20.18 -37.86
C ASP A 92 21.24 19.46 -38.65
N LEU A 93 19.97 19.80 -38.35
CA LEU A 93 19.22 20.89 -39.02
C LEU A 93 17.76 21.02 -38.53
N VAL A 94 17.30 22.26 -38.36
CA VAL A 94 15.95 22.72 -37.99
C VAL A 94 15.12 23.06 -39.25
N THR A 95 13.78 22.96 -39.15
CA THR A 95 12.72 23.97 -39.53
C THR A 95 11.55 23.47 -40.42
N ALA A 96 10.31 23.82 -39.97
CA ALA A 96 9.14 24.34 -40.73
C ALA A 96 8.24 23.36 -41.53
N THR A 97 6.90 23.47 -41.67
CA THR A 97 5.81 24.35 -41.17
C THR A 97 4.41 23.69 -41.45
N HIS A 98 3.37 24.21 -40.77
CA HIS A 98 1.91 24.09 -40.96
C HIS A 98 1.32 23.89 -42.39
N GLN A 99 0.16 23.21 -42.48
CA GLN A 99 -1.10 23.80 -43.01
C GLN A 99 -2.34 22.90 -42.83
N SER A 100 -3.47 23.53 -42.46
CA SER A 100 -4.82 22.98 -42.29
C SER A 100 -5.64 23.15 -43.57
N LEU A 101 -6.56 22.23 -43.91
CA LEU A 101 -7.78 22.47 -44.72
C LEU A 101 -8.81 21.35 -44.41
N ARG A 102 -9.88 21.65 -43.66
CA ARG A 102 -11.28 21.93 -44.09
C ARG A 102 -12.02 20.85 -44.89
N ALA A 103 -13.16 20.44 -44.33
CA ALA A 103 -14.23 19.65 -44.92
C ALA A 103 -15.14 20.47 -45.89
N PRO A 104 -16.04 19.81 -46.62
CA PRO A 104 -17.28 20.40 -47.07
C PRO A 104 -18.54 19.67 -46.54
N GLU A 105 -19.55 20.47 -46.18
CA GLU A 105 -20.97 20.10 -46.07
C GLU A 105 -21.69 20.39 -47.40
N ASP A 106 -22.83 19.74 -47.63
CA ASP A 106 -24.00 20.21 -48.43
C ASP A 106 -25.17 19.22 -48.14
N HIS A 107 -26.25 19.62 -47.44
CA HIS A 107 -27.49 20.30 -47.88
C HIS A 107 -28.67 19.37 -48.26
N HIS A 108 -29.81 19.55 -47.55
CA HIS A 108 -31.21 19.74 -48.05
C HIS A 108 -32.25 19.32 -46.96
N ALA A 109 -33.02 20.24 -46.38
CA ALA A 109 -34.40 20.68 -46.75
C ALA A 109 -35.50 19.64 -46.36
N ALA A 110 -36.70 19.92 -45.81
CA ALA A 110 -37.48 21.13 -45.59
C ALA A 110 -38.77 20.83 -44.75
N ARG A 111 -39.28 21.89 -44.08
CA ARG A 111 -40.68 22.39 -43.97
C ARG A 111 -41.79 21.78 -43.06
N HIS A 112 -42.58 22.76 -42.58
CA HIS A 112 -44.01 22.85 -42.17
C HIS A 112 -44.32 22.84 -40.67
N ASP A 113 -45.26 23.63 -40.10
CA ASP A 113 -46.05 24.85 -40.41
C ASP A 113 -46.98 25.10 -39.19
N ARG A 114 -47.60 26.30 -39.08
CA ARG A 114 -48.80 26.73 -38.30
C ARG A 114 -48.57 27.33 -36.89
N THR A 115 -48.67 28.67 -36.67
CA THR A 115 -49.83 29.62 -36.58
C THR A 115 -50.73 29.40 -35.35
N SER A 116 -51.25 30.34 -34.55
CA SER A 116 -51.20 31.82 -34.39
C SER A 116 -52.23 32.24 -33.27
N HIS A 117 -52.28 33.54 -32.88
CA HIS A 117 -53.30 34.28 -32.06
C HIS A 117 -53.11 34.29 -30.52
N HIS A 118 -53.34 35.36 -29.71
CA HIS A 118 -54.07 36.64 -29.83
C HIS A 118 -53.53 37.70 -28.82
N LYS A 119 -54.08 38.93 -28.89
CA LYS A 119 -53.62 40.28 -28.47
C LYS A 119 -53.91 40.73 -26.98
N PRO A 120 -53.59 41.99 -26.54
CA PRO A 120 -53.20 42.41 -25.16
C PRO A 120 -54.24 43.26 -24.39
N ASP A 121 -54.02 43.57 -23.09
CA ASP A 121 -53.63 44.91 -22.54
C ASP A 121 -53.62 44.98 -20.99
N ASP A 122 -52.93 46.01 -20.47
CA ASP A 122 -53.05 46.72 -19.17
C ASP A 122 -52.48 46.14 -17.85
N GLY A 123 -51.50 46.87 -17.25
CA GLY A 123 -51.16 46.78 -15.82
C GLY A 123 -49.82 47.40 -15.38
N ILE A 124 -49.90 48.52 -14.64
CA ILE A 124 -48.85 49.40 -14.06
C ILE A 124 -47.99 48.72 -12.94
N PRO A 125 -46.77 49.21 -12.61
CA PRO A 125 -45.62 48.45 -12.13
C PRO A 125 -45.45 48.45 -10.61
N MET A 126 -44.69 47.49 -10.06
CA MET A 126 -43.83 47.64 -8.87
C MET A 126 -42.92 46.40 -8.66
N ASP A 127 -41.63 46.69 -8.47
CA ASP A 127 -40.61 45.98 -7.68
C ASP A 127 -40.33 44.49 -7.93
N ALA A 128 -39.29 44.24 -8.74
CA ALA A 128 -38.54 43.00 -8.77
C ALA A 128 -37.40 43.02 -7.73
N PRO A 129 -37.30 42.03 -6.82
CA PRO A 129 -36.02 41.60 -6.31
C PRO A 129 -35.39 40.61 -7.30
N ALA A 130 -34.10 40.80 -7.55
CA ALA A 130 -33.29 40.01 -8.45
C ALA A 130 -33.36 38.50 -8.14
N PHE A 131 -33.89 37.72 -9.08
CA PHE A 131 -33.61 36.29 -9.14
C PHE A 131 -32.13 36.12 -9.51
N ALA A 132 -31.34 35.63 -8.55
CA ALA A 132 -30.03 35.09 -8.82
C ALA A 132 -30.17 34.04 -9.94
N ALA A 133 -29.39 34.20 -11.00
CA ALA A 133 -29.33 33.27 -12.11
C ALA A 133 -29.00 31.87 -11.58
N ALA A 134 -30.00 31.00 -11.54
CA ALA A 134 -29.78 29.57 -11.44
C ALA A 134 -28.92 29.19 -12.64
N LYS A 135 -27.66 28.82 -12.39
CA LYS A 135 -26.83 28.16 -13.38
C LYS A 135 -27.61 26.95 -13.86
N MET A 136 -28.09 27.01 -15.10
CA MET A 136 -28.62 25.84 -15.80
C MET A 136 -27.56 24.75 -15.72
N HIS A 137 -27.86 23.71 -14.94
CA HIS A 137 -27.11 22.47 -14.98
C HIS A 137 -27.23 21.93 -16.41
N ASN A 138 -26.12 21.96 -17.13
CA ASN A 138 -26.01 21.33 -18.42
C ASN A 138 -25.85 19.81 -18.15
N PRO A 139 -26.81 18.95 -18.48
CA PRO A 139 -26.79 17.54 -18.05
C PRO A 139 -25.85 16.67 -18.91
N ALA A 140 -24.72 17.22 -19.37
CA ALA A 140 -23.79 16.56 -20.29
C ALA A 140 -22.30 16.68 -19.85
N ARG A 141 -22.04 16.80 -18.55
CA ARG A 141 -20.70 16.61 -17.94
C ARG A 141 -20.84 15.99 -16.55
N SER A 142 -20.69 14.67 -16.45
CA SER A 142 -20.15 13.95 -15.27
C SER A 142 -20.26 12.43 -15.48
N ALA A 143 -19.34 11.87 -16.26
CA ALA A 143 -18.93 10.48 -16.12
C ALA A 143 -17.40 10.52 -16.03
N GLY A 144 -16.84 10.13 -14.89
CA GLY A 144 -15.39 9.90 -14.74
C GLY A 144 -14.50 11.02 -14.18
N LEU A 145 -15.02 11.94 -13.37
CA LEU A 145 -14.15 12.83 -12.57
C LEU A 145 -14.12 12.34 -11.12
N ILE A 146 -12.92 12.16 -10.57
CA ILE A 146 -12.72 11.91 -9.14
C ILE A 146 -12.83 13.26 -8.42
N GLU A 147 -13.86 13.42 -7.59
CA GLU A 147 -14.11 14.66 -6.84
C GLU A 147 -13.23 14.74 -5.58
N GLN A 148 -12.85 13.61 -5.00
CA GLN A 148 -12.06 13.53 -3.76
C GLN A 148 -10.77 12.74 -3.96
N SER A 149 -9.91 13.19 -4.89
CA SER A 149 -8.63 12.54 -5.20
C SER A 149 -7.70 12.37 -3.98
N GLY A 150 -7.88 13.19 -2.94
CA GLY A 150 -7.21 13.01 -1.64
C GLY A 150 -7.57 11.73 -0.87
N LYS A 151 -8.63 11.00 -1.25
CA LYS A 151 -8.95 9.68 -0.70
C LYS A 151 -8.00 8.59 -1.19
N ILE A 152 -7.44 8.77 -2.40
CA ILE A 152 -6.64 7.76 -3.08
C ILE A 152 -5.26 7.71 -2.42
N GLY A 153 -4.89 6.54 -1.91
CA GLY A 153 -3.57 6.27 -1.38
C GLY A 153 -3.02 4.94 -1.87
N ILE A 154 -1.94 4.51 -1.22
CA ILE A 154 -1.24 3.27 -1.55
C ILE A 154 -0.61 2.65 -0.31
N GLY A 155 -0.63 1.32 -0.25
CA GLY A 155 0.24 0.54 0.61
C GLY A 155 1.51 0.17 -0.16
N THR A 156 2.69 0.50 0.36
CA THR A 156 3.95 0.09 -0.26
C THR A 156 5.08 -0.07 0.76
N TRP A 157 6.11 -0.83 0.44
CA TRP A 157 7.29 -1.06 1.28
C TRP A 157 8.55 -0.46 0.64
N ASP A 158 9.58 -0.27 1.46
CA ASP A 158 10.93 -0.07 0.95
C ASP A 158 11.40 -1.37 0.29
N PHE A 159 11.65 -1.33 -1.02
CA PHE A 159 12.11 -2.51 -1.78
C PHE A 159 13.62 -2.47 -2.03
N ASP A 160 14.28 -1.35 -1.76
CA ASP A 160 15.73 -1.21 -1.81
C ASP A 160 16.29 -0.35 -0.66
N ALA A 161 17.60 -0.45 -0.43
CA ALA A 161 18.30 0.33 0.58
C ALA A 161 18.63 1.77 0.13
N ASN A 162 18.27 2.13 -1.11
CA ASN A 162 18.53 3.45 -1.68
C ASN A 162 17.37 4.43 -1.43
N GLY A 163 16.24 3.96 -0.89
CA GLY A 163 15.09 4.80 -0.53
C GLY A 163 14.35 5.32 -1.76
N THR A 164 14.40 4.55 -2.85
CA THR A 164 13.78 4.90 -4.14
C THR A 164 12.26 4.81 -4.09
N ALA A 165 11.70 4.02 -3.16
CA ALA A 165 10.26 3.85 -3.03
C ALA A 165 9.52 5.19 -2.88
N GLN A 166 10.06 6.10 -2.07
CA GLN A 166 9.50 7.44 -1.89
C GLN A 166 9.58 8.29 -3.17
N GLU A 167 10.66 8.15 -3.94
CA GLU A 167 10.85 8.88 -5.21
C GLU A 167 9.88 8.37 -6.28
N ASP A 168 9.72 7.05 -6.36
CA ASP A 168 8.76 6.40 -7.26
C ASP A 168 7.32 6.77 -6.92
N LEU A 169 6.97 6.79 -5.65
CA LEU A 169 5.68 7.30 -5.18
C LEU A 169 5.45 8.77 -5.59
N GLY A 170 6.51 9.57 -5.71
CA GLY A 170 6.45 10.95 -6.19
C GLY A 170 5.99 11.10 -7.65
N ARG A 171 5.94 10.01 -8.43
CA ARG A 171 5.39 9.96 -9.80
C ARG A 171 3.86 9.95 -9.83
N PHE A 172 3.22 9.74 -8.68
CA PHE A 172 1.77 9.66 -8.52
C PHE A 172 1.27 10.82 -7.65
N ASN A 173 0.00 11.18 -7.80
CA ASN A 173 -0.61 12.25 -7.01
C ASN A 173 -1.46 11.72 -5.84
N PHE A 174 -1.04 10.59 -5.25
CA PHE A 174 -1.72 10.01 -4.08
C PHE A 174 -1.83 11.02 -2.94
N GLY A 175 -2.94 10.98 -2.23
CA GLY A 175 -3.21 11.84 -1.08
C GLY A 175 -2.54 11.36 0.22
N TRP A 176 -2.19 10.07 0.29
CA TRP A 176 -1.58 9.46 1.47
C TRP A 176 -0.95 8.10 1.13
N TYR A 177 -0.11 7.59 2.02
CA TYR A 177 0.42 6.23 1.95
C TYR A 177 0.57 5.61 3.35
N TYR A 178 0.73 4.30 3.39
CA TYR A 178 1.22 3.57 4.56
C TYR A 178 2.13 2.43 4.09
N ASN A 179 2.87 1.82 5.00
CA ASN A 179 3.90 0.83 4.68
C ASN A 179 3.92 -0.34 5.68
N TRP A 180 2.81 -0.60 6.36
CA TRP A 180 2.71 -1.61 7.42
C TRP A 180 3.69 -1.41 8.60
N GLN A 181 4.32 -0.23 8.70
CA GLN A 181 5.31 0.07 9.74
C GLN A 181 4.85 1.24 10.61
N PRO A 182 5.42 1.38 11.83
CA PRO A 182 5.20 2.54 12.70
C PRO A 182 5.93 3.80 12.23
N SER A 183 6.83 3.67 11.25
CA SER A 183 7.71 4.73 10.74
C SER A 183 7.59 4.85 9.21
N PRO A 184 7.76 6.06 8.63
CA PRO A 184 7.63 6.27 7.19
C PRO A 184 8.71 5.54 6.40
N LEU A 185 8.52 5.48 5.08
CA LEU A 185 9.55 5.00 4.15
C LEU A 185 10.84 5.81 4.32
N TRP A 186 11.97 5.13 4.20
CA TRP A 186 13.25 5.83 4.25
C TRP A 186 13.52 6.52 2.92
N SER A 187 13.96 7.77 2.96
CA SER A 187 14.41 8.47 1.75
C SER A 187 15.48 9.51 2.09
N PRO A 188 16.62 9.53 1.36
CA PRO A 188 17.66 10.54 1.55
C PRO A 188 17.26 11.90 0.96
N THR A 189 16.27 11.91 0.06
CA THR A 189 15.91 13.03 -0.84
C THR A 189 14.40 13.17 -0.95
N ALA A 190 13.67 12.95 0.15
CA ALA A 190 12.21 13.00 0.18
C ALA A 190 11.69 14.31 -0.47
N THR A 191 10.99 14.17 -1.60
CA THR A 191 10.40 15.27 -2.37
C THR A 191 8.99 14.89 -2.84
N GLY A 192 8.16 15.89 -3.18
CA GLY A 192 6.79 15.68 -3.71
C GLY A 192 5.69 15.67 -2.64
N ARG A 193 4.44 15.41 -3.07
CA ARG A 193 3.25 15.48 -2.22
C ARG A 193 3.32 14.51 -1.04
N LEU A 194 3.77 13.27 -1.29
CA LEU A 194 3.89 12.24 -0.27
C LEU A 194 5.11 12.41 0.64
N ALA A 195 6.01 13.36 0.35
CA ALA A 195 7.07 13.76 1.27
C ALA A 195 6.60 14.77 2.32
N ALA A 196 5.36 15.28 2.21
CA ALA A 196 4.75 16.02 3.30
C ALA A 196 4.53 15.07 4.48
N ASP A 197 4.97 15.46 5.67
CA ASP A 197 4.99 14.58 6.83
C ASP A 197 3.61 13.93 7.11
N ASP A 198 2.50 14.65 6.85
CA ASP A 198 1.13 14.20 7.15
C ASP A 198 0.53 13.22 6.13
N SER A 199 1.24 12.96 5.02
CA SER A 199 0.83 11.99 4.00
C SER A 199 1.05 10.55 4.44
N PHE A 200 2.00 10.32 5.35
CA PHE A 200 2.23 9.01 5.95
C PHE A 200 1.19 8.69 7.02
N VAL A 201 0.67 7.47 7.04
CA VAL A 201 -0.15 6.95 8.15
C VAL A 201 0.56 5.77 8.79
N PRO A 202 0.97 5.86 10.07
CA PRO A 202 1.62 4.75 10.76
C PRO A 202 0.65 3.59 11.01
N MET A 203 1.19 2.38 11.07
CA MET A 203 0.51 1.16 11.49
C MET A 203 1.24 0.53 12.67
N ILE A 204 0.49 -0.08 13.59
CA ILE A 204 1.01 -1.08 14.53
C ILE A 204 0.54 -2.42 14.00
N TRP A 205 1.40 -3.13 13.28
CA TRP A 205 1.02 -4.28 12.46
C TRP A 205 0.60 -5.48 13.32
N GLY A 206 1.34 -5.75 14.40
CA GLY A 206 1.07 -6.89 15.28
C GLY A 206 1.51 -6.66 16.72
N ALA A 207 1.50 -7.74 17.51
CA ALA A 207 1.82 -7.68 18.94
C ALA A 207 3.26 -7.19 19.23
N ASP A 208 4.21 -7.53 18.35
CA ASP A 208 5.63 -7.21 18.51
C ASP A 208 5.92 -5.70 18.36
N ASP A 209 5.13 -5.00 17.56
CA ASP A 209 5.19 -3.53 17.40
C ASP A 209 4.64 -2.79 18.62
N VAL A 210 3.99 -3.49 19.57
CA VAL A 210 3.45 -2.89 20.79
C VAL A 210 4.53 -2.72 21.87
N ASN A 211 5.67 -2.19 21.45
CA ASN A 211 6.84 -1.86 22.25
C ASN A 211 7.07 -0.35 22.34
N ARG A 212 8.03 0.09 23.16
CA ARG A 212 8.25 1.52 23.46
C ARG A 212 8.73 2.30 22.23
N ALA A 213 9.56 1.71 21.39
CA ALA A 213 10.17 2.43 20.28
C ALA A 213 9.12 2.73 19.20
N ASP A 214 8.34 1.73 18.84
CA ASP A 214 7.36 1.81 17.74
C ASP A 214 6.13 2.62 18.13
N LEU A 215 5.59 2.43 19.34
CA LEU A 215 4.53 3.30 19.85
C LEU A 215 4.97 4.77 19.94
N ARG A 216 6.26 5.04 20.23
CA ARG A 216 6.80 6.40 20.22
C ARG A 216 6.92 6.93 18.79
N SER A 217 7.35 6.10 17.84
CA SER A 217 7.42 6.49 16.43
C SER A 217 6.03 6.85 15.89
N ALA A 218 5.06 5.96 16.06
CA ALA A 218 3.67 6.17 15.68
C ALA A 218 3.06 7.42 16.35
N LYS A 219 3.33 7.63 17.65
CA LYS A 219 2.89 8.83 18.37
C LYS A 219 3.49 10.12 17.80
N ASN A 220 4.77 10.09 17.44
CA ASN A 220 5.51 11.25 16.96
C ASN A 220 5.35 11.50 15.45
N SER A 221 4.79 10.55 14.70
CA SER A 221 4.31 10.80 13.34
C SER A 221 3.41 12.04 13.33
N SER A 222 3.50 12.86 12.30
CA SER A 222 2.64 14.04 12.14
C SER A 222 1.20 13.68 11.76
N SER A 223 0.96 12.43 11.32
CA SER A 223 -0.37 11.93 11.02
C SER A 223 -1.29 12.04 12.24
N ASN A 224 -2.55 12.43 12.04
CA ASN A 224 -3.55 12.35 13.10
C ASN A 224 -4.10 10.93 13.28
N TYR A 225 -3.81 10.02 12.34
CA TYR A 225 -4.39 8.69 12.27
C TYR A 225 -3.35 7.63 12.64
N LEU A 226 -3.83 6.49 13.14
CA LEU A 226 -3.05 5.28 13.38
C LEU A 226 -3.87 4.08 12.91
N LEU A 227 -3.27 3.23 12.08
CA LEU A 227 -3.86 1.95 11.68
C LEU A 227 -3.58 0.90 12.75
N GLY A 228 -4.61 0.08 13.04
CA GLY A 228 -4.51 -1.04 13.97
C GLY A 228 -3.82 -2.26 13.37
N PHE A 229 -3.99 -3.41 14.03
CA PHE A 229 -3.33 -4.67 13.66
C PHE A 229 -3.77 -5.17 12.27
N ASN A 230 -2.81 -5.76 11.55
CA ASN A 230 -2.99 -6.27 10.19
C ASN A 230 -3.35 -7.75 10.18
N GLU A 231 -4.50 -8.09 9.64
CA GLU A 231 -5.07 -9.43 9.51
C GLU A 231 -4.84 -10.32 10.76
N PRO A 232 -5.25 -9.86 11.95
CA PRO A 232 -5.01 -10.62 13.19
C PRO A 232 -5.71 -11.98 13.22
N ASP A 233 -6.70 -12.20 12.37
CA ASP A 233 -7.39 -13.46 12.17
C ASP A 233 -6.61 -14.48 11.33
N ASN A 234 -5.54 -14.06 10.66
CA ASN A 234 -4.75 -14.89 9.76
C ASN A 234 -3.42 -15.30 10.42
N HIS A 235 -3.18 -16.62 10.51
CA HIS A 235 -1.97 -17.20 11.10
C HIS A 235 -0.67 -16.85 10.38
N SER A 236 -0.74 -16.46 9.10
CA SER A 236 0.42 -16.03 8.32
C SER A 236 0.69 -14.52 8.44
N GLN A 237 -0.14 -13.80 9.18
CA GLN A 237 -0.09 -12.35 9.37
C GLN A 237 0.15 -12.06 10.86
N SER A 238 -0.54 -11.09 11.47
CA SER A 238 -0.24 -10.74 12.86
C SER A 238 -0.65 -11.81 13.89
N ASP A 239 -1.48 -12.80 13.49
CA ASP A 239 -1.85 -13.98 14.28
C ASP A 239 -2.22 -13.67 15.73
N MET A 240 -3.28 -12.88 15.92
CA MET A 240 -3.68 -12.40 17.23
C MET A 240 -5.10 -12.86 17.57
N THR A 241 -5.27 -13.36 18.78
CA THR A 241 -6.62 -13.54 19.31
C THR A 241 -7.28 -12.18 19.60
N VAL A 242 -8.61 -12.11 19.49
CA VAL A 242 -9.38 -10.93 19.91
C VAL A 242 -9.04 -10.50 21.35
N ALA A 243 -8.81 -11.45 22.26
CA ALA A 243 -8.47 -11.17 23.65
C ALA A 243 -7.11 -10.48 23.80
N GLU A 244 -6.14 -10.89 22.99
CA GLU A 244 -4.81 -10.28 22.96
C GLU A 244 -4.83 -8.88 22.36
N ALA A 245 -5.50 -8.70 21.21
CA ALA A 245 -5.68 -7.38 20.61
C ALA A 245 -6.32 -6.39 21.60
N LEU A 246 -7.39 -6.80 22.30
CA LEU A 246 -8.04 -5.97 23.34
C LEU A 246 -7.13 -5.71 24.56
N LYS A 247 -6.24 -6.63 24.91
CA LYS A 247 -5.29 -6.42 26.01
C LYS A 247 -4.25 -5.36 25.64
N LEU A 248 -3.85 -5.31 24.37
CA LEU A 248 -2.84 -4.38 23.87
C LEU A 248 -3.42 -3.03 23.44
N TRP A 249 -4.71 -2.98 23.08
CA TRP A 249 -5.41 -1.78 22.60
C TRP A 249 -5.20 -0.51 23.42
N PRO A 250 -5.21 -0.53 24.78
CA PRO A 250 -4.95 0.67 25.57
C PRO A 250 -3.60 1.34 25.29
N LYS A 251 -2.60 0.59 24.86
CA LYS A 251 -1.29 1.14 24.50
C LYS A 251 -1.34 1.92 23.17
N LEU A 252 -2.15 1.46 22.21
CA LEU A 252 -2.39 2.18 20.95
C LEU A 252 -3.21 3.45 21.21
N MET A 253 -4.28 3.36 22.02
CA MET A 253 -5.07 4.54 22.41
C MET A 253 -4.22 5.61 23.12
N ALA A 254 -3.21 5.20 23.92
CA ALA A 254 -2.30 6.12 24.61
C ALA A 254 -1.39 6.95 23.67
N THR A 255 -1.36 6.65 22.38
CA THR A 255 -0.71 7.51 21.37
C THR A 255 -1.46 8.83 21.18
N GLY A 256 -2.77 8.85 21.43
CA GLY A 256 -3.65 10.00 21.20
C GLY A 256 -4.01 10.24 19.73
N LYS A 257 -3.71 9.28 18.84
CA LYS A 257 -4.12 9.29 17.43
C LYS A 257 -5.56 8.81 17.29
N LEU A 258 -6.23 9.23 16.21
CA LEU A 258 -7.47 8.61 15.77
C LEU A 258 -7.17 7.19 15.30
N LEU A 259 -7.78 6.20 15.93
CA LEU A 259 -7.38 4.80 15.82
C LEU A 259 -8.36 4.02 14.93
N GLY A 260 -7.84 3.49 13.83
CA GLY A 260 -8.55 2.54 12.99
C GLY A 260 -8.66 1.20 13.70
N SER A 261 -9.73 0.45 13.43
CA SER A 261 -9.83 -0.94 13.88
C SER A 261 -8.62 -1.77 13.41
N PRO A 262 -8.44 -3.00 13.92
CA PRO A 262 -7.70 -3.99 13.18
C PRO A 262 -8.37 -4.22 11.81
N ALA A 263 -7.57 -4.44 10.76
CA ALA A 263 -8.06 -4.83 9.45
C ALA A 263 -7.99 -6.35 9.35
N THR A 264 -9.13 -7.04 9.37
CA THR A 264 -9.19 -8.50 9.24
C THR A 264 -9.16 -8.93 7.77
N THR A 265 -8.96 -10.22 7.50
CA THR A 265 -9.33 -10.76 6.19
C THR A 265 -10.82 -10.50 5.90
N GLN A 266 -11.20 -10.53 4.61
CA GLN A 266 -12.53 -10.14 4.15
C GLN A 266 -13.65 -10.92 4.87
N ASP A 267 -13.50 -12.23 5.02
CA ASP A 267 -14.50 -13.12 5.64
C ASP A 267 -14.65 -12.93 7.15
N GLU A 268 -13.63 -12.39 7.82
CA GLU A 268 -13.63 -12.13 9.26
C GLU A 268 -14.00 -10.68 9.62
N THR A 269 -14.46 -9.90 8.62
CA THR A 269 -14.86 -8.50 8.79
C THR A 269 -16.30 -8.35 9.31
N LEU A 270 -17.26 -9.16 8.86
CA LEU A 270 -18.69 -8.95 9.10
C LEU A 270 -19.33 -10.02 10.01
N GLY A 271 -20.27 -9.61 10.85
CA GLY A 271 -21.09 -10.48 11.68
C GLY A 271 -20.57 -10.67 13.11
N ALA A 272 -21.48 -10.89 14.05
CA ALA A 272 -21.17 -11.00 15.49
C ALA A 272 -20.22 -12.15 15.86
N THR A 273 -20.07 -13.15 14.99
CA THR A 273 -19.13 -14.26 15.18
C THR A 273 -17.80 -14.08 14.48
N SER A 274 -17.64 -13.08 13.62
CA SER A 274 -16.35 -12.78 13.00
C SER A 274 -15.36 -12.22 14.01
N TRP A 275 -14.08 -12.23 13.67
CA TRP A 275 -13.01 -11.68 14.49
C TRP A 275 -13.27 -10.19 14.75
N LEU A 276 -13.56 -9.40 13.71
CA LEU A 276 -13.80 -7.97 13.85
C LEU A 276 -15.07 -7.69 14.64
N GLY A 277 -16.16 -8.43 14.38
CA GLY A 277 -17.42 -8.27 15.11
C GLY A 277 -17.25 -8.53 16.62
N LYS A 278 -16.52 -9.59 16.97
CA LYS A 278 -16.16 -9.90 18.37
C LYS A 278 -15.28 -8.82 18.98
N PHE A 279 -14.30 -8.29 18.24
CA PHE A 279 -13.41 -7.23 18.71
C PHE A 279 -14.19 -5.93 18.98
N MET A 280 -14.97 -5.46 18.01
CA MET A 280 -15.74 -4.22 18.10
C MET A 280 -16.74 -4.24 19.27
N SER A 281 -17.51 -5.32 19.41
CA SER A 281 -18.46 -5.49 20.53
C SER A 281 -17.74 -5.45 21.90
N LYS A 282 -16.59 -6.10 21.99
CA LYS A 282 -15.81 -6.18 23.23
C LYS A 282 -15.02 -4.90 23.53
N ALA A 283 -14.62 -4.14 22.51
CA ALA A 283 -14.00 -2.84 22.64
C ALA A 283 -15.04 -1.82 23.17
N GLU A 284 -16.23 -1.80 22.58
CA GLU A 284 -17.35 -0.98 23.04
C GLU A 284 -17.72 -1.28 24.49
N ALA A 285 -17.86 -2.56 24.86
CA ALA A 285 -18.17 -2.96 26.23
C ALA A 285 -17.09 -2.54 27.27
N ARG A 286 -15.86 -2.26 26.82
CA ARG A 286 -14.77 -1.75 27.66
C ARG A 286 -14.66 -0.22 27.63
N GLY A 287 -15.46 0.47 26.82
CA GLY A 287 -15.31 1.90 26.56
C GLY A 287 -14.00 2.23 25.84
N TYR A 288 -13.52 1.34 24.98
CA TYR A 288 -12.34 1.60 24.15
C TYR A 288 -12.73 2.35 22.89
N ASP A 289 -11.89 3.31 22.52
CA ASP A 289 -12.06 4.09 21.30
C ASP A 289 -11.60 3.29 20.08
N VAL A 290 -12.46 3.30 19.06
CA VAL A 290 -12.19 2.86 17.69
C VAL A 290 -12.86 3.90 16.80
N ASP A 291 -12.07 4.75 16.16
CA ASP A 291 -12.56 5.97 15.50
C ASP A 291 -13.08 5.70 14.09
N PHE A 292 -12.48 4.74 13.38
CA PHE A 292 -12.87 4.32 12.04
C PHE A 292 -12.62 2.82 11.85
N VAL A 293 -13.25 2.23 10.84
CA VAL A 293 -13.09 0.82 10.50
C VAL A 293 -12.17 0.68 9.29
N THR A 294 -11.18 -0.18 9.40
CA THR A 294 -10.25 -0.54 8.32
C THR A 294 -10.64 -1.89 7.75
N VAL A 295 -10.68 -2.02 6.42
CA VAL A 295 -11.03 -3.28 5.74
C VAL A 295 -10.11 -3.57 4.58
N HIS A 296 -9.90 -4.85 4.32
CA HIS A 296 -9.28 -5.36 3.09
C HIS A 296 -10.36 -5.93 2.18
N TYR A 297 -10.21 -5.74 0.86
CA TYR A 297 -11.13 -6.31 -0.12
C TYR A 297 -10.40 -6.70 -1.40
N TYR A 298 -10.29 -8.01 -1.63
CA TYR A 298 -9.69 -8.54 -2.86
C TYR A 298 -10.80 -9.16 -3.70
N SER A 299 -11.06 -8.57 -4.86
CA SER A 299 -12.06 -9.09 -5.80
C SER A 299 -11.42 -10.19 -6.64
N ASP A 300 -11.97 -11.39 -6.59
CA ASP A 300 -11.55 -12.55 -7.39
C ASP A 300 -12.19 -12.59 -8.80
N ASP A 301 -13.26 -11.82 -9.01
CA ASP A 301 -14.04 -11.81 -10.24
C ASP A 301 -14.18 -10.42 -10.91
N GLY A 302 -13.80 -9.35 -10.21
CA GLY A 302 -13.95 -7.95 -10.63
C GLY A 302 -15.34 -7.35 -10.40
N ASN A 303 -16.20 -7.98 -9.61
CA ASN A 303 -17.56 -7.53 -9.36
C ASN A 303 -17.63 -6.31 -8.41
N LEU A 304 -17.77 -5.13 -9.01
CA LEU A 304 -17.94 -3.86 -8.30
C LEU A 304 -19.21 -3.80 -7.44
N GLY A 305 -20.26 -4.53 -7.81
CA GLY A 305 -21.50 -4.59 -7.05
C GLY A 305 -21.28 -5.23 -5.69
N ASP A 306 -20.53 -6.32 -5.65
CA ASP A 306 -20.23 -7.06 -4.42
C ASP A 306 -19.29 -6.23 -3.52
N PHE A 307 -18.28 -5.59 -4.11
CA PHE A 307 -17.41 -4.67 -3.36
C PHE A 307 -18.21 -3.52 -2.72
N LYS A 308 -19.09 -2.88 -3.50
CA LYS A 308 -19.94 -1.80 -3.01
C LYS A 308 -20.91 -2.27 -1.92
N ASN A 309 -21.45 -3.48 -2.04
CA ASN A 309 -22.37 -4.04 -1.04
C ASN A 309 -21.63 -4.41 0.24
N PHE A 310 -20.45 -5.03 0.16
CA PHE A 310 -19.58 -5.29 1.30
C PHE A 310 -19.34 -4.01 2.11
N LEU A 311 -18.91 -2.92 1.46
CA LEU A 311 -18.66 -1.65 2.15
C LEU A 311 -19.93 -1.04 2.78
N ARG A 312 -21.09 -1.21 2.16
CA ARG A 312 -22.38 -0.78 2.74
C ARG A 312 -22.75 -1.60 3.96
N ASP A 313 -22.49 -2.91 3.94
CA ASP A 313 -22.77 -3.79 5.07
C ASP A 313 -21.82 -3.52 6.23
N VAL A 314 -20.53 -3.27 5.97
CA VAL A 314 -19.57 -2.82 6.99
C VAL A 314 -20.02 -1.51 7.63
N TYR A 315 -20.46 -0.53 6.81
CA TYR A 315 -20.93 0.74 7.33
C TYR A 315 -22.21 0.59 8.16
N LYS A 316 -23.13 -0.29 7.72
CA LYS A 316 -24.38 -0.59 8.41
C LYS A 316 -24.16 -1.36 9.71
N GLU A 317 -23.14 -2.21 9.81
CA GLU A 317 -22.84 -2.94 11.04
C GLU A 317 -22.17 -2.03 12.07
N TYR A 318 -21.11 -1.32 11.67
CA TYR A 318 -20.26 -0.60 12.62
C TYR A 318 -20.56 0.89 12.75
N HIS A 319 -21.32 1.49 11.83
CA HIS A 319 -21.72 2.91 11.85
C HIS A 319 -20.55 3.89 12.02
N LYS A 320 -19.39 3.54 11.44
CA LYS A 320 -18.15 4.32 11.52
C LYS A 320 -17.61 4.62 10.12
N PRO A 321 -16.85 5.72 9.93
CA PRO A 321 -16.15 5.96 8.68
C PRO A 321 -15.28 4.77 8.29
N ILE A 322 -15.18 4.48 6.99
CA ILE A 322 -14.43 3.33 6.47
C ILE A 322 -13.17 3.79 5.76
N TRP A 323 -12.07 3.09 6.03
CA TRP A 323 -10.85 3.12 5.24
C TRP A 323 -10.68 1.74 4.59
N VAL A 324 -10.54 1.70 3.27
CA VAL A 324 -10.21 0.46 2.57
C VAL A 324 -8.70 0.41 2.43
N THR A 325 -8.02 -0.21 3.39
CA THR A 325 -6.56 -0.14 3.47
C THR A 325 -5.86 -1.03 2.45
N GLU A 326 -6.53 -2.07 1.96
CA GLU A 326 -6.04 -2.90 0.86
C GLU A 326 -7.21 -3.24 -0.07
N TRP A 327 -7.04 -3.03 -1.37
CA TRP A 327 -7.97 -3.53 -2.36
C TRP A 327 -7.33 -3.70 -3.74
N ALA A 328 -7.73 -4.75 -4.45
CA ALA A 328 -7.23 -5.09 -5.77
C ALA A 328 -8.13 -6.11 -6.50
N LEU A 329 -7.83 -6.36 -7.78
CA LEU A 329 -8.37 -7.49 -8.54
C LEU A 329 -7.39 -8.65 -8.43
N ILE A 330 -7.63 -9.58 -7.51
CA ILE A 330 -6.77 -10.73 -7.24
C ILE A 330 -7.63 -11.96 -7.00
N ASP A 331 -7.39 -12.99 -7.79
CA ASP A 331 -7.84 -14.35 -7.51
C ASP A 331 -6.68 -15.11 -6.86
N TRP A 332 -6.72 -15.26 -5.53
CA TRP A 332 -5.64 -15.93 -4.79
C TRP A 332 -5.49 -17.41 -5.14
N GLU A 333 -6.52 -18.05 -5.71
CA GLU A 333 -6.44 -19.43 -6.22
C GLU A 333 -5.82 -19.50 -7.62
N ASN A 334 -5.83 -18.38 -8.36
CA ASN A 334 -5.23 -18.25 -9.68
C ASN A 334 -4.56 -16.87 -9.87
N PRO A 335 -3.38 -16.64 -9.26
CA PRO A 335 -2.79 -15.31 -9.14
C PRO A 335 -2.56 -14.58 -10.47
N ASP A 336 -2.23 -15.30 -11.54
CA ASP A 336 -1.97 -14.74 -12.88
C ASP A 336 -3.23 -14.67 -13.77
N ARG A 337 -4.43 -14.91 -13.21
CA ARG A 337 -5.70 -14.92 -13.92
C ARG A 337 -5.97 -13.64 -14.71
N TYR A 338 -5.60 -12.50 -14.14
CA TYR A 338 -5.90 -11.19 -14.69
C TYR A 338 -4.64 -10.52 -15.21
N SER A 339 -4.76 -9.91 -16.40
CA SER A 339 -3.71 -9.04 -16.94
C SER A 339 -3.69 -7.67 -16.26
N ALA A 340 -2.56 -6.97 -16.33
CA ALA A 340 -2.45 -5.60 -15.81
C ALA A 340 -3.48 -4.63 -16.44
N ARG A 341 -3.95 -4.90 -17.67
CA ARG A 341 -5.00 -4.07 -18.31
C ARG A 341 -6.39 -4.34 -17.73
N GLU A 342 -6.66 -5.56 -17.29
CA GLU A 342 -7.92 -5.90 -16.60
C GLU A 342 -7.92 -5.34 -15.19
N ALA A 343 -6.80 -5.48 -14.47
CA ALA A 343 -6.59 -4.83 -13.18
C ALA A 343 -6.75 -3.30 -13.29
N ALA A 344 -6.19 -2.67 -14.33
CA ALA A 344 -6.32 -1.22 -14.55
C ALA A 344 -7.78 -0.76 -14.77
N LYS A 345 -8.57 -1.52 -15.55
CA LYS A 345 -10.01 -1.24 -15.74
C LYS A 345 -10.79 -1.35 -14.43
N PHE A 346 -10.47 -2.36 -13.62
CA PHE A 346 -11.06 -2.50 -12.29
C PHE A 346 -10.65 -1.35 -11.37
N ALA A 347 -9.36 -0.97 -11.35
CA ALA A 347 -8.84 0.14 -10.56
C ALA A 347 -9.57 1.46 -10.88
N GLU A 348 -9.78 1.76 -12.17
CA GLU A 348 -10.54 2.94 -12.60
C GLU A 348 -11.97 2.93 -12.09
N ALA A 349 -12.71 1.84 -12.36
CA ALA A 349 -14.12 1.77 -12.03
C ALA A 349 -14.39 1.67 -10.52
N ALA A 350 -13.53 0.95 -9.78
CA ALA A 350 -13.61 0.87 -8.33
C ALA A 350 -13.23 2.19 -7.66
N THR A 351 -12.22 2.91 -8.17
CA THR A 351 -11.86 4.23 -7.61
C THR A 351 -13.02 5.22 -7.76
N GLN A 352 -13.69 5.27 -8.92
CA GLN A 352 -14.90 6.08 -9.11
C GLN A 352 -16.01 5.68 -8.12
N MET A 353 -16.21 4.38 -7.92
CA MET A 353 -17.19 3.86 -6.95
C MET A 353 -16.86 4.29 -5.51
N LEU A 354 -15.60 4.20 -5.10
CA LEU A 354 -15.12 4.57 -3.76
C LEU A 354 -15.19 6.09 -3.52
N ASP A 355 -14.99 6.89 -4.56
CA ASP A 355 -15.14 8.34 -4.50
C ASP A 355 -16.59 8.74 -4.15
N ASP A 356 -17.57 8.11 -4.81
CA ASP A 356 -19.01 8.32 -4.60
C ASP A 356 -19.52 7.87 -3.22
N LEU A 357 -18.81 6.96 -2.55
CA LEU A 357 -19.20 6.48 -1.22
C LEU A 357 -18.77 7.47 -0.14
N SER A 358 -19.71 8.29 0.33
CA SER A 358 -19.45 9.33 1.34
C SER A 358 -18.95 8.81 2.69
N PHE A 359 -19.24 7.55 3.02
CA PHE A 359 -18.74 6.89 4.24
C PHE A 359 -17.33 6.29 4.08
N VAL A 360 -16.84 6.12 2.84
CA VAL A 360 -15.44 5.78 2.57
C VAL A 360 -14.62 7.06 2.60
N LYS A 361 -13.66 7.13 3.51
CA LYS A 361 -12.83 8.32 3.74
C LYS A 361 -11.45 8.25 3.12
N ARG A 362 -10.91 7.04 2.98
CA ARG A 362 -9.64 6.76 2.32
C ARG A 362 -9.65 5.35 1.74
N HIS A 363 -8.89 5.13 0.68
CA HIS A 363 -8.64 3.81 0.15
C HIS A 363 -7.21 3.70 -0.38
N ALA A 364 -6.59 2.54 -0.27
CA ALA A 364 -5.23 2.29 -0.72
C ALA A 364 -5.15 1.07 -1.61
N TRP A 365 -4.69 1.28 -2.84
CA TRP A 365 -4.51 0.20 -3.82
C TRP A 365 -3.38 -0.74 -3.40
N PHE A 366 -3.51 -2.01 -3.78
CA PHE A 366 -2.50 -3.05 -3.62
C PHE A 366 -2.17 -3.70 -4.98
N GLY A 367 -0.94 -3.81 -5.46
CA GLY A 367 0.36 -3.42 -4.88
C GLY A 367 1.12 -2.37 -5.70
N ALA A 368 2.33 -2.01 -5.23
CA ALA A 368 3.17 -1.00 -5.89
C ALA A 368 4.18 -1.59 -6.90
N TYR A 369 4.83 -2.72 -6.57
CA TYR A 369 5.96 -3.29 -7.31
C TYR A 369 5.77 -4.77 -7.62
N GLU A 370 6.01 -5.15 -8.88
CA GLU A 370 5.97 -6.55 -9.34
C GLU A 370 6.87 -7.46 -8.48
N GLY A 371 6.30 -8.54 -7.95
CA GLY A 371 7.02 -9.53 -7.14
C GLY A 371 7.47 -9.06 -5.75
N GLY A 372 7.17 -7.82 -5.35
CA GLY A 372 7.56 -7.34 -4.02
C GLY A 372 6.72 -7.91 -2.88
N ASP A 373 5.54 -8.47 -3.18
CA ASP A 373 4.71 -9.26 -2.25
C ASP A 373 4.94 -10.78 -2.39
N GLY A 374 5.86 -11.20 -3.27
CA GLY A 374 6.13 -12.60 -3.59
C GLY A 374 5.11 -13.26 -4.54
N TRP A 375 4.13 -12.52 -5.04
CA TRP A 375 3.11 -12.97 -5.98
C TRP A 375 3.23 -12.26 -7.33
N ASN A 376 2.75 -12.92 -8.39
CA ASN A 376 2.67 -12.32 -9.74
C ASN A 376 1.20 -12.08 -10.07
N VAL A 377 0.62 -11.04 -9.47
CA VAL A 377 -0.83 -10.74 -9.56
C VAL A 377 -1.18 -9.66 -10.57
N ASN A 378 -0.18 -9.05 -11.22
CA ASN A 378 -0.34 -8.02 -12.26
C ASN A 378 -1.11 -6.77 -11.77
N THR A 379 -1.13 -6.51 -10.47
CA THR A 379 -1.77 -5.32 -9.87
C THR A 379 -0.82 -4.16 -9.70
N GLU A 380 0.46 -4.35 -10.02
CA GLU A 380 1.54 -3.48 -9.58
C GLU A 380 1.60 -2.22 -10.41
N LEU A 381 1.96 -1.08 -9.80
CA LEU A 381 2.05 0.20 -10.51
C LEU A 381 3.31 0.28 -11.38
N LEU A 382 4.38 -0.34 -10.89
CA LEU A 382 5.70 -0.37 -11.51
C LEU A 382 6.13 -1.81 -11.73
N ASP A 383 6.65 -2.09 -12.93
CA ASP A 383 7.26 -3.39 -13.22
C ASP A 383 8.63 -3.54 -12.52
N SER A 384 9.21 -4.73 -12.61
CA SER A 384 10.54 -5.04 -12.05
C SER A 384 11.69 -4.15 -12.55
N ASN A 385 11.51 -3.37 -13.62
CA ASN A 385 12.49 -2.40 -14.13
C ASN A 385 12.14 -0.95 -13.77
N GLY A 386 11.09 -0.72 -12.97
CA GLY A 386 10.60 0.60 -12.58
C GLY A 386 9.77 1.30 -13.67
N HIS A 387 9.38 0.62 -14.74
CA HIS A 387 8.53 1.19 -15.77
C HIS A 387 7.06 1.18 -15.36
N MET A 388 6.29 2.15 -15.85
CA MET A 388 4.87 2.28 -15.54
C MET A 388 4.07 1.15 -16.19
N THR A 389 3.30 0.41 -15.38
CA THR A 389 2.36 -0.59 -15.88
C THR A 389 1.06 0.06 -16.38
N ALA A 390 0.12 -0.75 -16.89
CA ALA A 390 -1.22 -0.25 -17.20
C ALA A 390 -1.93 0.32 -15.95
N VAL A 391 -1.76 -0.34 -14.79
CA VAL A 391 -2.36 0.10 -13.51
C VAL A 391 -1.72 1.40 -13.05
N GLY A 392 -0.38 1.50 -13.13
CA GLY A 392 0.35 2.72 -12.80
C GLY A 392 -0.12 3.93 -13.61
N ASN A 393 -0.26 3.79 -14.93
CA ASN A 393 -0.77 4.87 -15.78
C ASN A 393 -2.20 5.29 -15.38
N THR A 394 -3.06 4.33 -15.04
CA THR A 394 -4.41 4.63 -14.54
C THR A 394 -4.39 5.48 -13.27
N PHE A 395 -3.53 5.18 -12.29
CA PHE A 395 -3.46 5.98 -11.07
C PHE A 395 -2.80 7.36 -11.25
N VAL A 396 -1.93 7.54 -12.25
CA VAL A 396 -1.46 8.87 -12.64
C VAL A 396 -2.64 9.76 -13.06
N ASP A 397 -3.59 9.21 -13.83
CA ASP A 397 -4.73 9.96 -14.34
C ASP A 397 -5.82 10.21 -13.28
N LEU A 398 -6.09 9.22 -12.41
CA LEU A 398 -7.16 9.29 -11.41
C LEU A 398 -6.86 10.23 -10.24
N ALA A 399 -5.58 10.41 -9.90
CA ALA A 399 -5.19 11.11 -8.70
C ALA A 399 -5.04 12.64 -8.88
N ILE A 400 -5.34 13.18 -10.06
CA ILE A 400 -5.09 14.60 -10.44
C ILE A 400 -5.99 15.59 -9.69
#